data_AF-A0A843H7J8-F1
#
_entry.id   AF-A0A843H7J8-F1
#
_cell.length_a   1.000
_cell.length_b   1.000
_cell.length_c   1.000
_cell.angle_alpha   90.00
_cell.angle_beta   90.00
_cell.angle_gamma   90.00
#
_symmetry.space_group_name_H-M   'P 1'
#
loop_
_entity.id
_entity.type
_entity.pdbx_description
1 polymer ?
#
loop_
_entity_poly.entity_id
_entity_poly.type
_entity_poly.pdbx_seq_one_letter_code
_entity_poly.pdbx_strand_id
1 'polypeptide(L)'
;MIIDHTNPLYVKKRKSLTNGNQYNGAYYYSKEIVKNIIPNVKTDRNWITIRLPEMTDHPDHSIVFIHNNRNPNYYAYLRDYKDCVLVCSLESTAYNMRFFSDKVIYLPLSVDVEQVKKYRVKEKTKEVSFAGRLVKISPMYHAPVPKDCDILTGMPQAKLLREMSKYKKIYATGRTAIQAKILGCEVLAHDPNFMDTRVWQVLDNKEAAKILQHKLNLIDGGF
;
A
#
# COMPACT_ATOMS: atom_id res chain seq x y z
N MET A 1 -6.43 -19.96 -0.47
CA MET A 1 -6.05 -19.56 0.92
C MET A 1 -5.70 -18.06 0.96
N ILE A 2 -5.82 -17.38 2.12
CA ILE A 2 -5.39 -15.98 2.31
C ILE A 2 -4.34 -15.90 3.43
N ILE A 3 -3.18 -15.31 3.14
CA ILE A 3 -2.10 -15.00 4.09
C ILE A 3 -2.00 -13.48 4.21
N ASP A 4 -2.38 -12.95 5.36
CA ASP A 4 -2.44 -11.51 5.65
C ASP A 4 -1.89 -11.17 7.05
N HIS A 5 -2.07 -9.93 7.50
CA HIS A 5 -1.63 -9.47 8.82
C HIS A 5 -2.27 -10.18 10.03
N THR A 6 -3.27 -11.05 9.83
CA THR A 6 -3.86 -11.88 10.88
C THR A 6 -3.19 -13.25 11.00
N ASN A 7 -2.32 -13.62 10.04
CA ASN A 7 -1.57 -14.87 10.09
C ASN A 7 -0.73 -14.96 11.39
N PRO A 8 -0.85 -16.04 12.18
CA PRO A 8 -0.18 -16.16 13.48
C PRO A 8 1.35 -16.00 13.43
N LEU A 9 2.00 -16.53 12.39
CA LEU A 9 3.45 -16.42 12.20
C LEU A 9 3.84 -14.95 11.97
N TYR A 10 3.05 -14.24 11.17
CA TYR A 10 3.25 -12.81 10.95
C TYR A 10 3.05 -12.00 12.23
N VAL A 11 2.00 -12.27 13.00
CA VAL A 11 1.68 -11.56 14.24
C VAL A 11 2.83 -11.72 15.26
N LYS A 12 3.34 -12.94 15.44
CA LYS A 12 4.48 -13.23 16.33
C LYS A 12 5.71 -12.42 15.94
N LYS A 13 6.07 -12.41 14.65
CA LYS A 13 7.26 -11.71 14.14
C LYS A 13 7.09 -10.20 14.11
N ARG A 14 5.90 -9.68 13.79
CA ARG A 14 5.65 -8.25 13.79
C ARG A 14 5.78 -7.66 15.19
N LYS A 15 5.28 -8.34 16.23
CA LYS A 15 5.36 -7.88 17.62
C LYS A 15 6.80 -7.54 18.02
N SER A 16 7.79 -8.34 17.61
CA SER A 16 9.20 -8.07 17.89
C SER A 16 9.81 -6.96 17.02
N LEU A 17 9.30 -6.74 15.80
CA LEU A 17 9.88 -5.77 14.85
C LEU A 17 9.31 -4.36 14.95
N THR A 18 8.11 -4.17 15.49
CA THR A 18 7.42 -2.87 15.49
C THR A 18 7.09 -2.32 16.87
N ASN A 19 7.63 -2.89 17.94
CA ASN A 19 7.28 -2.58 19.33
C ASN A 19 5.75 -2.54 19.53
N GLY A 20 5.03 -3.45 18.87
CA GLY A 20 3.57 -3.52 18.89
C GLY A 20 2.81 -2.51 18.01
N ASN A 21 3.46 -1.49 17.42
CA ASN A 21 2.77 -0.56 16.53
C ASN A 21 2.48 -1.20 15.18
N GLN A 22 1.21 -1.44 14.91
CA GLN A 22 0.75 -2.07 13.66
C GLN A 22 0.29 -1.10 12.60
N TYR A 23 0.02 0.15 12.97
CA TYR A 23 -0.70 1.08 12.13
C TYR A 23 0.25 1.76 11.15
N ASN A 24 0.43 1.14 9.98
CA ASN A 24 1.22 1.68 8.88
C ASN A 24 0.52 1.46 7.53
N GLY A 25 1.06 2.09 6.48
CA GLY A 25 0.46 2.04 5.14
C GLY A 25 0.33 0.62 4.57
N ALA A 26 1.32 -0.26 4.81
CA ALA A 26 1.26 -1.65 4.34
C ALA A 26 0.17 -2.45 5.07
N TYR A 27 0.02 -2.23 6.38
CA TYR A 27 -1.03 -2.84 7.19
C TYR A 27 -2.43 -2.53 6.66
N TYR A 28 -2.73 -1.24 6.45
CA TYR A 28 -4.05 -0.86 5.94
C TYR A 28 -4.27 -1.28 4.50
N TYR A 29 -3.22 -1.27 3.67
CA TYR A 29 -3.34 -1.71 2.28
C TYR A 29 -3.66 -3.21 2.18
N SER A 30 -2.96 -4.07 2.94
CA SER A 30 -3.28 -5.50 3.01
C SER A 30 -4.70 -5.74 3.54
N LYS A 31 -5.13 -5.04 4.59
CA LYS A 31 -6.52 -5.16 5.09
C LYS A 31 -7.56 -4.76 4.04
N GLU A 32 -7.27 -3.73 3.23
CA GLU A 32 -8.13 -3.29 2.15
C GLU A 32 -8.11 -4.24 0.94
N ILE A 33 -6.98 -4.86 0.62
CA ILE A 33 -6.91 -5.93 -0.39
C ILE A 33 -7.85 -7.08 0.02
N VAL A 34 -7.74 -7.56 1.26
CA VAL A 34 -8.57 -8.66 1.78
C VAL A 34 -10.05 -8.30 1.78
N LYS A 35 -10.39 -7.08 2.18
CA LYS A 35 -11.79 -6.66 2.32
C LYS A 35 -12.45 -6.28 1.00
N ASN A 36 -11.73 -5.58 0.12
CA ASN A 36 -12.32 -4.88 -1.02
C ASN A 36 -11.83 -5.39 -2.38
N ILE A 37 -10.67 -6.05 -2.47
CA ILE A 37 -10.13 -6.55 -3.75
C ILE A 37 -10.40 -8.05 -3.91
N ILE A 38 -9.95 -8.89 -2.98
CA ILE A 38 -10.06 -10.36 -3.06
C ILE A 38 -11.50 -10.81 -3.35
N PRO A 39 -12.56 -10.29 -2.70
CA PRO A 39 -13.93 -10.76 -2.96
C PRO A 39 -14.45 -10.43 -4.37
N ASN A 40 -13.78 -9.51 -5.08
CA ASN A 40 -14.18 -9.05 -6.41
C ASN A 40 -13.27 -9.61 -7.52
N VAL A 41 -12.35 -10.52 -7.19
CA VAL A 41 -11.47 -11.19 -8.15
C VAL A 41 -11.72 -12.69 -8.09
N LYS A 42 -12.18 -13.25 -9.21
CA LYS A 42 -12.43 -14.68 -9.43
C LYS A 42 -11.13 -15.35 -9.86
N THR A 43 -10.59 -16.16 -8.97
CA THR A 43 -9.40 -17.00 -9.17
C THR A 43 -9.35 -18.07 -8.08
N ASP A 44 -8.73 -19.20 -8.39
CA ASP A 44 -8.38 -20.28 -7.47
C ASP A 44 -7.01 -20.08 -6.81
N ARG A 45 -6.27 -19.04 -7.23
CA ARG A 45 -4.96 -18.68 -6.67
C ARG A 45 -5.02 -18.36 -5.18
N ASN A 46 -3.95 -18.73 -4.48
CA ASN A 46 -3.71 -18.33 -3.10
C ASN A 46 -3.33 -16.84 -3.02
N TRP A 47 -3.66 -16.17 -1.91
CA TRP A 47 -3.43 -14.74 -1.75
C TRP A 47 -2.40 -14.46 -0.67
N ILE A 48 -1.34 -13.74 -1.00
CA ILE A 48 -0.29 -13.33 -0.05
C ILE A 48 -0.20 -11.81 -0.06
N THR A 49 -0.67 -11.19 1.03
CA THR A 49 -0.74 -9.72 1.16
C THR A 49 0.28 -9.17 2.15
N ILE A 50 1.24 -10.00 2.57
CA ILE A 50 2.28 -9.64 3.52
C ILE A 50 3.58 -10.32 3.14
N ARG A 51 4.71 -9.71 3.52
CA ARG A 51 6.01 -10.37 3.42
C ARG A 51 6.22 -11.30 4.63
N LEU A 52 6.44 -12.58 4.38
CA LEU A 52 6.86 -13.57 5.37
C LEU A 52 8.18 -14.22 4.94
N PRO A 53 9.33 -13.77 5.47
CA PRO A 53 10.65 -14.23 5.02
C PRO A 53 10.99 -15.70 5.35
N GLU A 54 10.17 -16.37 6.16
CA GLU A 54 10.48 -17.68 6.78
C GLU A 54 9.28 -18.64 6.67
N MET A 55 8.35 -18.42 5.73
CA MET A 55 7.37 -19.46 5.45
C MET A 55 8.09 -20.59 4.72
N THR A 56 8.32 -21.71 5.39
CA THR A 56 8.90 -22.91 4.76
C THR A 56 7.91 -23.60 3.81
N ASP A 57 6.60 -23.42 4.05
CA ASP A 57 5.54 -23.88 3.15
C ASP A 57 4.94 -22.69 2.41
N HIS A 58 5.46 -22.42 1.23
CA HIS A 58 4.90 -21.45 0.32
C HIS A 58 3.81 -22.11 -0.51
N PRO A 59 2.56 -21.63 -0.48
CA PRO A 59 1.54 -22.18 -1.35
C PRO A 59 1.93 -21.87 -2.80
N ASP A 60 2.13 -22.90 -3.61
CA ASP A 60 2.19 -22.77 -5.07
C ASP A 60 0.88 -22.12 -5.58
N HIS A 61 0.91 -21.64 -6.82
CA HIS A 61 -0.26 -21.05 -7.47
C HIS A 61 -0.81 -19.85 -6.67
N SER A 62 0.03 -18.81 -6.53
CA SER A 62 -0.19 -17.68 -5.61
C SER A 62 -0.19 -16.32 -6.33
N ILE A 63 -0.93 -15.37 -5.77
CA ILE A 63 -0.85 -13.93 -6.04
C ILE A 63 -0.19 -13.26 -4.84
N VAL A 64 0.95 -12.60 -5.07
CA VAL A 64 1.78 -11.99 -4.03
C VAL A 64 1.85 -10.48 -4.20
N PHE A 65 1.38 -9.73 -3.20
CA PHE A 65 1.48 -8.27 -3.18
C PHE A 65 2.84 -7.82 -2.65
N ILE A 66 3.55 -7.03 -3.47
CA ILE A 66 4.86 -6.49 -3.17
C ILE A 66 4.69 -5.10 -2.54
N HIS A 67 5.03 -5.01 -1.25
CA HIS A 67 4.89 -3.79 -0.44
C HIS A 67 6.21 -3.04 -0.23
N ASN A 68 7.37 -3.69 -0.43
CA ASN A 68 8.67 -3.02 -0.37
C ASN A 68 9.21 -2.75 -1.77
N ASN A 69 9.15 -1.47 -2.14
CA ASN A 69 9.50 -1.01 -3.47
C ASN A 69 10.97 -0.59 -3.61
N ARG A 70 11.75 -0.58 -2.51
CA ARG A 70 13.14 -0.07 -2.50
C ARG A 70 14.19 -1.16 -2.64
N ASN A 71 13.92 -2.34 -2.07
CA ASN A 71 14.87 -3.45 -2.05
C ASN A 71 14.19 -4.71 -2.59
N PRO A 72 14.08 -4.87 -3.92
CA PRO A 72 13.42 -6.03 -4.54
C PRO A 72 14.09 -7.36 -4.17
N ASN A 73 15.40 -7.36 -3.88
CA ASN A 73 16.13 -8.54 -3.39
C ASN A 73 15.57 -9.13 -2.08
N TYR A 74 14.77 -8.37 -1.31
CA TYR A 74 14.09 -8.92 -0.14
C TYR A 74 13.02 -9.96 -0.48
N TYR A 75 12.70 -10.10 -1.76
CA TYR A 75 11.77 -11.06 -2.35
C TYR A 75 12.47 -12.11 -3.20
N ALA A 76 13.79 -12.29 -3.08
CA ALA A 76 14.53 -13.30 -3.84
C ALA A 76 13.97 -14.73 -3.66
N TYR A 77 13.42 -15.03 -2.47
CA TYR A 77 12.75 -16.30 -2.17
C TYR A 77 11.51 -16.59 -3.04
N LEU A 78 10.95 -15.58 -3.73
CA LEU A 78 9.82 -15.78 -4.64
C LEU A 78 10.22 -16.52 -5.92
N ARG A 79 11.52 -16.64 -6.23
CA ARG A 79 12.00 -17.47 -7.36
C ARG A 79 11.62 -18.93 -7.23
N ASP A 80 11.48 -19.39 -5.99
CA ASP A 80 11.25 -20.80 -5.68
C ASP A 80 9.74 -21.15 -5.71
N TYR A 81 8.86 -20.16 -5.88
CA TYR A 81 7.42 -20.38 -5.96
C TYR A 81 7.03 -20.89 -7.34
N LYS A 82 6.25 -21.96 -7.42
CA LYS A 82 5.66 -22.37 -8.69
C LYS A 82 4.42 -21.56 -8.98
N ASP A 83 4.32 -21.08 -10.21
CA ASP A 83 3.16 -20.35 -10.73
C ASP A 83 2.74 -19.16 -9.85
N CYS A 84 3.63 -18.19 -9.73
CA CYS A 84 3.47 -17.04 -8.85
C CYS A 84 3.23 -15.74 -9.63
N VAL A 85 2.10 -15.08 -9.39
CA VAL A 85 1.78 -13.75 -9.92
C VAL A 85 2.22 -12.69 -8.91
N LEU A 86 3.05 -11.75 -9.33
CA LEU A 86 3.57 -10.68 -8.48
C LEU A 86 2.84 -9.36 -8.76
N VAL A 87 2.18 -8.80 -7.76
CA VAL A 87 1.43 -7.54 -7.88
C VAL A 87 2.22 -6.41 -7.24
N CYS A 88 2.60 -5.43 -8.06
CA CYS A 88 3.47 -4.31 -7.68
C CYS A 88 2.74 -2.98 -7.81
N SER A 89 2.95 -2.09 -6.84
CA SER A 89 2.26 -0.79 -6.79
C SER A 89 3.04 0.40 -7.37
N LEU A 90 4.29 0.16 -7.79
CA LEU A 90 5.13 1.08 -8.54
C LEU A 90 5.64 0.39 -9.80
N GLU A 91 5.68 1.12 -10.91
CA GLU A 91 6.14 0.58 -12.19
C GLU A 91 7.61 0.15 -12.15
N SER A 92 8.48 0.94 -11.52
CA SER A 92 9.89 0.60 -11.34
C SER A 92 10.08 -0.69 -10.54
N THR A 93 9.25 -0.91 -9.51
CA THR A 93 9.24 -2.17 -8.77
C THR A 93 8.72 -3.30 -9.64
N ALA A 94 7.64 -3.10 -10.40
CA ALA A 94 7.13 -4.11 -11.34
C ALA A 94 8.20 -4.54 -12.36
N TYR A 95 8.94 -3.58 -12.92
CA TYR A 95 10.06 -3.86 -13.82
C TYR A 95 11.13 -4.73 -13.13
N ASN A 96 11.58 -4.34 -11.93
CA ASN A 96 12.59 -5.10 -11.19
C ASN A 96 12.09 -6.49 -10.74
N MET A 97 10.79 -6.65 -10.48
CA MET A 97 10.26 -7.95 -10.06
C MET A 97 10.20 -8.97 -11.20
N ARG A 98 10.36 -8.54 -12.47
CA ARG A 98 10.46 -9.45 -13.62
C ARG A 98 11.71 -10.35 -13.58
N PHE A 99 12.72 -10.00 -12.77
CA PHE A 99 13.86 -10.89 -12.49
C PHE A 99 13.51 -12.10 -11.60
N PHE A 100 12.29 -12.16 -11.06
CA PHE A 100 11.85 -13.22 -10.15
C PHE A 100 10.64 -14.01 -10.67
N SER A 101 9.82 -13.41 -11.53
CA SER A 101 8.66 -14.05 -12.17
C SER A 101 8.38 -13.37 -13.50
N ASP A 102 7.92 -14.11 -14.50
CA ASP A 102 7.38 -13.61 -15.75
C ASP A 102 5.97 -13.02 -15.58
N LYS A 103 5.23 -13.46 -14.55
CA LYS A 103 3.86 -13.05 -14.25
C LYS A 103 3.83 -11.85 -13.29
N VAL A 104 4.22 -10.67 -13.78
CA VAL A 104 4.22 -9.43 -12.98
C VAL A 104 3.13 -8.46 -13.42
N ILE A 105 2.28 -8.07 -12.48
CA ILE A 105 1.22 -7.08 -12.67
C ILE A 105 1.62 -5.77 -11.99
N TYR A 106 1.63 -4.68 -12.75
CA TYR A 106 1.56 -3.34 -12.18
C TYR A 106 0.09 -3.02 -11.86
N LEU A 107 -0.19 -2.75 -10.58
CA LEU A 107 -1.48 -2.30 -10.09
C LEU A 107 -1.27 -1.06 -9.21
N PRO A 108 -1.64 0.14 -9.67
CA PRO A 108 -1.48 1.36 -8.88
C PRO A 108 -2.07 1.23 -7.47
N LEU A 109 -1.47 1.92 -6.49
CA LEU A 109 -2.03 1.99 -5.14
C LEU A 109 -3.48 2.48 -5.20
N SER A 110 -4.37 1.74 -4.55
CA SER A 110 -5.79 2.05 -4.45
C SER A 110 -6.21 2.22 -2.99
N VAL A 111 -7.33 2.92 -2.79
CA VAL A 111 -7.99 3.07 -1.48
C VAL A 111 -9.51 2.95 -1.63
N ASP A 112 -10.20 2.68 -0.52
CA ASP A 112 -11.66 2.77 -0.45
C ASP A 112 -12.08 4.25 -0.46
N VAL A 113 -12.38 4.78 -1.66
CA VAL A 113 -12.60 6.23 -1.85
C VAL A 113 -13.82 6.71 -1.06
N GLU A 114 -14.90 5.94 -1.11
CA GLU A 114 -16.15 6.28 -0.42
C GLU A 114 -16.00 6.22 1.09
N GLN A 115 -15.20 5.29 1.63
CA GLN A 115 -14.88 5.28 3.06
C GLN A 115 -14.08 6.51 3.48
N VAL A 116 -13.08 6.93 2.68
CA VAL A 116 -12.23 8.08 3.01
C VAL A 116 -13.03 9.39 2.91
N LYS A 117 -13.88 9.54 1.90
CA LYS A 117 -14.74 10.72 1.70
C LYS A 117 -15.61 11.06 2.91
N LYS A 118 -16.05 10.06 3.69
CA LYS A 118 -16.86 10.26 4.92
C LYS A 118 -16.18 11.12 5.98
N TYR A 119 -14.85 11.24 5.94
CA TYR A 119 -14.09 12.05 6.89
C TYR A 119 -13.78 13.44 6.37
N ARG A 120 -14.15 13.76 5.13
CA ARG A 120 -13.91 15.09 4.56
C ARG A 120 -14.73 16.14 5.32
N VAL A 121 -14.06 17.20 5.72
CA VAL A 121 -14.68 18.38 6.34
C VAL A 121 -14.74 19.53 5.33
N LYS A 122 -15.75 20.39 5.47
CA LYS A 122 -15.93 21.56 4.60
C LYS A 122 -14.86 22.62 4.86
N GLU A 123 -14.57 22.89 6.13
CA GLU A 123 -13.63 23.92 6.56
C GLU A 123 -12.39 23.29 7.19
N LYS A 124 -11.21 23.74 6.73
CA LYS A 124 -9.90 23.31 7.24
C LYS A 124 -9.47 24.27 8.33
N THR A 125 -9.27 23.76 9.55
CA THR A 125 -8.95 24.56 10.74
C THR A 125 -7.46 24.62 11.04
N LYS A 126 -6.63 23.84 10.34
CA LYS A 126 -5.17 23.78 10.54
C LYS A 126 -4.43 23.96 9.21
N GLU A 127 -3.23 24.50 9.27
CA GLU A 127 -2.43 24.81 8.08
C GLU A 127 -1.71 23.57 7.52
N VAL A 128 -0.77 23.01 8.28
CA VAL A 128 0.14 21.97 7.77
C VAL A 128 0.36 20.85 8.79
N SER A 129 0.44 19.61 8.29
CA SER A 129 0.85 18.44 9.08
C SER A 129 1.75 17.51 8.27
N PHE A 130 2.41 16.61 8.99
CA PHE A 130 3.04 15.41 8.44
C PHE A 130 2.20 14.19 8.77
N ALA A 131 1.93 13.32 7.79
CA ALA A 131 1.24 12.06 8.01
C ALA A 131 2.03 10.89 7.40
N GLY A 132 2.48 9.98 8.25
CA GLY A 132 3.26 8.81 7.81
C GLY A 132 4.29 8.35 8.84
N ARG A 133 5.23 7.49 8.42
CA ARG A 133 6.27 6.94 9.30
C ARG A 133 7.41 7.95 9.48
N LEU A 134 7.73 8.29 10.73
CA LEU A 134 8.83 9.21 11.11
C LEU A 134 10.19 8.80 10.51
N VAL A 135 10.47 7.50 10.34
CA VAL A 135 11.73 7.02 9.71
C VAL A 135 11.87 7.48 8.24
N LYS A 136 10.76 7.86 7.59
CA LYS A 136 10.82 8.48 6.25
C LYS A 136 11.24 9.95 6.29
N ILE A 137 11.38 10.59 7.46
CA ILE A 137 12.04 11.90 7.66
C ILE A 137 13.56 11.81 7.39
N SER A 138 14.02 10.68 6.85
CA SER A 138 15.26 10.56 6.10
C SER A 138 15.43 11.71 5.09
N PRO A 139 16.67 12.09 4.71
CA PRO A 139 16.99 13.10 3.68
C PRO A 139 16.32 12.91 2.29
N MET A 140 15.44 11.91 2.12
CA MET A 140 14.59 11.69 0.95
C MET A 140 13.44 12.67 0.78
N TYR A 141 12.98 13.37 1.84
CA TYR A 141 12.17 14.55 1.61
C TYR A 141 13.13 15.65 1.20
N HIS A 142 13.12 16.00 -0.08
CA HIS A 142 13.90 17.12 -0.62
C HIS A 142 13.55 18.48 0.03
N ALA A 143 12.56 18.49 0.95
CA ALA A 143 12.32 19.55 1.91
C ALA A 143 12.26 18.94 3.33
N PRO A 144 12.98 19.49 4.32
CA PRO A 144 12.79 19.11 5.71
C PRO A 144 11.33 19.38 6.12
N VAL A 145 10.72 18.42 6.83
CA VAL A 145 9.42 18.68 7.48
C VAL A 145 9.60 19.89 8.39
N PRO A 146 8.77 20.94 8.30
CA PRO A 146 8.91 22.12 9.13
C PRO A 146 8.93 21.74 10.61
N LYS A 147 9.80 22.39 11.42
CA LYS A 147 9.95 22.08 12.85
C LYS A 147 8.64 22.22 13.63
N ASP A 148 7.77 23.12 13.20
CA ASP A 148 6.49 23.43 13.84
C ASP A 148 5.30 22.65 13.23
N CYS A 149 5.57 21.55 12.53
CA CYS A 149 4.57 20.74 11.85
C CYS A 149 4.02 19.63 12.77
N ASP A 150 2.70 19.56 12.91
CA ASP A 150 2.04 18.48 13.65
C ASP A 150 2.36 17.10 13.01
N ILE A 151 2.71 16.10 13.83
CA ILE A 151 3.08 14.76 13.36
C ILE A 151 1.94 13.75 13.62
N LEU A 152 1.28 13.31 12.55
CA LEU A 152 0.19 12.35 12.56
C LEU A 152 0.72 10.93 12.25
N THR A 153 1.13 10.19 13.27
CA THR A 153 1.69 8.83 13.13
C THR A 153 1.19 7.88 14.21
N GLY A 154 1.24 6.57 13.94
CA GLY A 154 0.93 5.52 14.93
C GLY A 154 -0.55 5.47 15.35
N MET A 155 -1.46 6.02 14.56
CA MET A 155 -2.89 6.08 14.88
C MET A 155 -3.73 5.07 14.07
N PRO A 156 -4.87 4.60 14.62
CA PRO A 156 -5.89 3.92 13.84
C PRO A 156 -6.35 4.73 12.63
N GLN A 157 -6.64 4.09 11.49
CA GLN A 157 -6.95 4.77 10.22
C GLN A 157 -8.09 5.77 10.35
N ALA A 158 -9.18 5.42 11.03
CA ALA A 158 -10.30 6.34 11.25
C ALA A 158 -9.87 7.60 12.02
N LYS A 159 -9.02 7.47 13.05
CA LYS A 159 -8.50 8.61 13.81
C LYS A 159 -7.55 9.44 12.95
N LEU A 160 -6.65 8.78 12.22
CA LEU A 160 -5.73 9.42 11.29
C LEU A 160 -6.49 10.25 10.23
N LEU A 161 -7.52 9.68 9.60
CA LEU A 161 -8.35 10.37 8.61
C LEU A 161 -9.10 11.58 9.20
N ARG A 162 -9.67 11.43 10.41
CA ARG A 162 -10.31 12.56 11.12
C ARG A 162 -9.32 13.68 11.40
N GLU A 163 -8.12 13.38 11.89
CA GLU A 163 -7.12 14.40 12.17
C GLU A 163 -6.58 15.05 10.88
N MET A 164 -6.20 14.24 9.89
CA MET A 164 -5.74 14.73 8.58
C MET A 164 -6.77 15.66 7.93
N SER A 165 -8.07 15.36 8.06
CA SER A 165 -9.13 16.15 7.44
C SER A 165 -9.11 17.63 7.86
N LYS A 166 -8.58 17.95 9.04
CA LYS A 166 -8.53 19.33 9.57
C LYS A 166 -7.49 20.21 8.88
N TYR A 167 -6.50 19.61 8.20
CA TYR A 167 -5.37 20.35 7.63
C TYR A 167 -5.61 20.75 6.18
N LYS A 168 -5.16 21.95 5.81
CA LYS A 168 -5.09 22.42 4.41
C LYS A 168 -4.04 21.65 3.62
N LYS A 169 -2.85 21.46 4.23
CA LYS A 169 -1.68 20.87 3.58
C LYS A 169 -1.12 19.68 4.37
N ILE A 170 -0.69 18.63 3.67
CA ILE A 170 -0.14 17.42 4.31
C ILE A 170 1.13 16.94 3.59
N TYR A 171 2.22 16.76 4.33
CA TYR A 171 3.36 15.97 3.89
C TYR A 171 3.04 14.48 4.04
N ALA A 172 2.87 13.76 2.95
CA ALA A 172 2.55 12.32 2.94
C ALA A 172 3.06 11.64 1.66
N THR A 173 3.31 10.32 1.70
CA THR A 173 3.72 9.53 0.53
C THR A 173 2.85 8.29 0.35
N GLY A 174 2.82 7.77 -0.89
CA GLY A 174 2.07 6.57 -1.25
C GLY A 174 0.60 6.65 -0.84
N ARG A 175 0.12 5.61 -0.15
CA ARG A 175 -1.29 5.49 0.23
C ARG A 175 -1.82 6.67 1.06
N THR A 176 -1.04 7.17 2.02
CA THR A 176 -1.47 8.30 2.88
C THR A 176 -1.67 9.59 2.07
N ALA A 177 -0.88 9.81 1.02
CA ALA A 177 -1.05 10.96 0.14
C ALA A 177 -2.32 10.86 -0.72
N ILE A 178 -2.68 9.66 -1.21
CA ILE A 178 -3.96 9.44 -1.90
C ILE A 178 -5.13 9.78 -0.97
N GLN A 179 -5.07 9.34 0.28
CA GLN A 179 -6.10 9.66 1.28
C GLN A 179 -6.19 11.16 1.56
N ALA A 180 -5.05 11.85 1.72
CA ALA A 180 -5.02 13.30 1.90
C ALA A 180 -5.70 14.04 0.72
N LYS A 181 -5.42 13.62 -0.52
CA LYS A 181 -6.05 14.19 -1.72
C LYS A 181 -7.58 14.02 -1.69
N ILE A 182 -8.08 12.84 -1.33
CA ILE A 182 -9.54 12.58 -1.21
C ILE A 182 -10.18 13.46 -0.12
N LEU A 183 -9.47 13.69 0.99
CA LEU A 183 -9.91 14.59 2.06
C LEU A 183 -9.88 16.08 1.66
N GLY A 184 -9.42 16.41 0.45
CA GLY A 184 -9.30 17.79 -0.02
C GLY A 184 -8.11 18.54 0.58
N CYS A 185 -7.06 17.82 0.96
CA CYS A 185 -5.79 18.43 1.37
C CYS A 185 -4.85 18.58 0.17
N GLU A 186 -4.06 19.64 0.14
CA GLU A 186 -2.91 19.76 -0.75
C GLU A 186 -1.78 18.85 -0.24
N VAL A 187 -1.21 18.02 -1.11
CA VAL A 187 -0.13 17.09 -0.73
C VAL A 187 1.21 17.73 -1.02
N LEU A 188 2.02 17.94 0.02
CA LEU A 188 3.29 18.69 -0.04
C LEU A 188 4.54 17.84 -0.26
N ALA A 189 4.45 16.50 -0.26
CA ALA A 189 5.65 15.66 -0.34
C ALA A 189 5.91 15.08 -1.72
N HIS A 190 7.17 15.22 -2.12
CA HIS A 190 7.88 14.65 -3.27
C HIS A 190 8.84 13.57 -2.71
N ASP A 191 8.51 12.30 -2.88
CA ASP A 191 9.51 11.23 -3.00
C ASP A 191 9.62 11.01 -4.51
N PRO A 192 10.76 11.29 -5.16
CA PRO A 192 10.88 11.27 -6.63
C PRO A 192 10.61 9.89 -7.23
N ASN A 193 10.59 8.84 -6.40
CA ASN A 193 10.24 7.48 -6.83
C ASN A 193 8.72 7.25 -6.90
N PHE A 194 7.91 8.16 -6.38
CA PHE A 194 6.46 8.12 -6.53
C PHE A 194 6.07 9.13 -7.60
N MET A 195 5.06 8.80 -8.41
CA MET A 195 4.54 9.70 -9.45
C MET A 195 4.20 11.08 -8.86
N ASP A 196 4.22 12.11 -9.69
CA ASP A 196 3.80 13.45 -9.27
C ASP A 196 2.35 13.43 -8.77
N THR A 197 2.14 13.89 -7.53
CA THR A 197 0.84 13.89 -6.84
C THR A 197 -0.22 14.74 -7.56
N ARG A 198 0.21 15.69 -8.40
CA ARG A 198 -0.66 16.54 -9.24
C ARG A 198 -1.37 15.72 -10.32
N VAL A 199 -0.71 14.73 -10.92
CA VAL A 199 -1.26 13.88 -11.98
C VAL A 199 -1.78 12.54 -11.48
N TRP A 200 -1.69 12.25 -10.18
CA TRP A 200 -2.28 11.02 -9.60
C TRP A 200 -3.78 10.94 -9.85
N GLN A 201 -4.18 9.95 -10.65
CA GLN A 201 -5.55 9.46 -10.63
C GLN A 201 -5.77 8.66 -9.34
N VAL A 202 -6.81 9.03 -8.60
CA VAL A 202 -7.23 8.27 -7.41
C VAL A 202 -7.91 7.00 -7.90
N LEU A 203 -7.29 5.85 -7.64
CA LEU A 203 -7.86 4.54 -7.98
C LEU A 203 -8.67 3.99 -6.81
N ASP A 204 -9.96 3.70 -7.05
CA ASP A 204 -10.81 3.01 -6.08
C ASP A 204 -10.51 1.50 -6.07
N ASN A 205 -10.66 0.86 -4.90
CA ASN A 205 -10.40 -0.57 -4.76
C ASN A 205 -11.25 -1.45 -5.69
N LYS A 206 -12.49 -1.05 -6.01
CA LYS A 206 -13.34 -1.81 -6.95
C LYS A 206 -12.79 -1.76 -8.37
N GLU A 207 -12.28 -0.61 -8.79
CA GLU A 207 -11.63 -0.46 -10.09
C GLU A 207 -10.28 -1.19 -10.12
N ALA A 208 -9.52 -1.15 -9.03
CA ALA A 208 -8.31 -1.95 -8.88
C ALA A 208 -8.58 -3.46 -9.00
N ALA A 209 -9.69 -3.94 -8.43
CA ALA A 209 -10.10 -5.33 -8.57
C ALA A 209 -10.43 -5.70 -10.02
N LYS A 210 -11.12 -4.84 -10.77
CA LYS A 210 -11.39 -5.06 -12.21
C LYS A 210 -10.11 -5.11 -13.03
N ILE A 211 -9.17 -4.19 -12.79
CA ILE A 211 -7.86 -4.17 -13.46
C ILE A 211 -7.11 -5.46 -13.14
N LEU A 212 -7.09 -5.87 -11.87
CA LEU A 212 -6.43 -7.09 -11.44
C LEU A 212 -7.05 -8.33 -12.08
N GLN A 213 -8.39 -8.45 -12.09
CA GLN A 213 -9.09 -9.54 -12.77
C GLN A 213 -8.71 -9.62 -14.24
N HIS A 214 -8.77 -8.50 -14.95
CA HIS A 214 -8.44 -8.46 -16.37
C HIS A 214 -6.99 -8.91 -16.62
N LYS A 215 -6.04 -8.43 -15.80
CA LYS A 215 -4.63 -8.83 -15.91
C LYS A 215 -4.39 -10.30 -15.57
N LEU A 216 -5.12 -10.86 -14.61
CA LEU A 216 -5.06 -12.28 -14.29
C LEU A 216 -5.61 -13.13 -15.44
N ASN A 217 -6.75 -12.75 -16.03
CA ASN A 217 -7.30 -13.44 -17.20
C ASN A 217 -6.29 -13.52 -18.35
N LEU A 218 -5.57 -12.42 -18.63
CA LEU A 218 -4.53 -12.39 -19.65
C LEU A 218 -3.34 -13.32 -19.33
N ILE A 219 -2.98 -13.47 -18.06
CA ILE A 219 -1.89 -14.35 -17.62
C ILE A 219 -2.32 -15.83 -17.66
N ASP A 220 -3.56 -16.10 -17.26
CA ASP A 220 -4.10 -17.45 -17.12
C ASP A 220 -4.73 -17.97 -18.44
N GLY A 221 -4.73 -17.15 -19.50
CA GLY A 221 -5.25 -17.51 -20.83
C GLY A 221 -6.78 -17.53 -20.91
N GLY A 222 -7.48 -16.86 -19.99
CA GLY A 222 -8.94 -16.78 -19.95
C GLY A 222 -9.51 -15.68 -20.86
N PHE A 223 -10.39 -16.07 -21.78
CA PHE A 223 -11.24 -15.16 -22.57
C PHE A 223 -12.41 -14.62 -21.73
#